data_AF-A0A6G3R1Y0-F1
#
_entry.id   AF-A0A6G3R1Y0-F1
#
_cell.length_a   1.000
_cell.length_b   1.000
_cell.length_c   1.000
_cell.angle_alpha   90.00
_cell.angle_beta   90.00
_cell.angle_gamma   90.00
#
_symmetry.space_group_name_H-M   'P 1'
#
loop_
_entity.id
_entity.type
_entity.pdbx_description
1 polymer ?
#
loop_
_entity_poly.entity_id
_entity_poly.type
_entity_poly.pdbx_seq_one_letter_code
_entity_poly.pdbx_strand_id
1 'polypeptide(L)'
;EDWAERPSGRVFVHLVTPPEWRRITGEAPPPSPVDRAAYTRAGLPWFDYYDDDAQDLAPTVTLEGVKPVGDWLGDDHEPWQPPAGHQVHKLGDAPGAPV
;
A
#
# COMPACT_ATOMS: atom_id res chain seq x y z
N GLU A 1 -33.85 -8.18 -5.53
CA GLU A 1 -33.93 -6.73 -5.79
C GLU A 1 -32.50 -6.16 -5.80
N ASP A 2 -31.69 -6.51 -6.80
CA ASP A 2 -30.22 -6.33 -6.75
C ASP A 2 -29.67 -5.53 -7.94
N TRP A 3 -30.41 -4.52 -8.40
CA TRP A 3 -29.93 -3.64 -9.47
C TRP A 3 -29.71 -2.24 -8.93
N ALA A 4 -28.47 -1.78 -8.96
CA ALA A 4 -28.10 -0.42 -8.56
C ALA A 4 -28.59 0.57 -9.62
N GLU A 5 -29.55 1.42 -9.26
CA GLU A 5 -30.14 2.45 -10.14
C GLU A 5 -29.14 3.54 -10.58
N ARG A 6 -28.02 3.67 -9.87
CA ARG A 6 -26.99 4.67 -10.15
C ARG A 6 -25.71 3.98 -10.65
N PRO A 7 -25.13 4.44 -11.78
CA PRO A 7 -23.88 3.88 -12.27
C PRO A 7 -22.76 4.07 -11.24
N SER A 8 -22.03 2.99 -10.96
CA SER A 8 -20.84 3.00 -10.09
C SER A 8 -19.61 2.54 -10.88
N GLY A 9 -18.48 3.24 -10.74
CA GLY A 9 -17.20 2.86 -11.33
C GLY A 9 -16.20 2.41 -10.27
N ARG A 10 -15.26 1.54 -10.65
CA ARG A 10 -14.08 1.20 -9.84
C ARG A 10 -12.83 1.77 -10.49
N VAL A 11 -11.93 2.31 -9.67
CA VAL A 11 -10.63 2.82 -10.08
C VAL A 11 -9.56 2.12 -9.25
N PHE A 12 -8.50 1.67 -9.91
CA PHE A 12 -7.32 1.11 -9.26
C PHE A 12 -6.19 2.14 -9.32
N VAL A 13 -5.61 2.46 -8.17
CA VAL A 13 -4.47 3.37 -8.05
C VAL A 13 -3.27 2.55 -7.59
N HIS A 14 -2.20 2.58 -8.37
CA HIS A 14 -0.94 1.94 -8.03
C HIS A 14 0.13 3.00 -7.79
N LEU A 15 0.71 2.99 -6.59
CA LEU A 15 1.90 3.77 -6.28
C LEU A 15 3.11 3.00 -6.82
N VAL A 16 3.87 3.62 -7.71
CA VAL A 16 5.02 3.00 -8.38
C VAL A 16 6.23 3.93 -8.35
N THR A 17 7.42 3.35 -8.39
CA THR A 17 8.65 4.14 -8.45
C THR A 17 8.81 4.82 -9.83
N PRO A 18 9.60 5.90 -9.94
CA PRO A 18 9.82 6.57 -11.23
C PRO A 18 10.31 5.65 -12.38
N PRO A 19 11.19 4.66 -12.15
CA PRO A 19 11.54 3.66 -13.17
C PRO A 19 10.34 2.81 -13.61
N GLU A 20 9.48 2.39 -12.68
CA GLU A 20 8.29 1.60 -12.99
C GLU A 20 7.22 2.43 -13.71
N TRP A 21 7.06 3.70 -13.38
CA TRP A 21 6.20 4.62 -14.13
C TRP A 21 6.60 4.66 -15.61
N ARG A 22 7.90 4.86 -15.90
CA ARG A 22 8.42 4.87 -17.28
C ARG A 22 8.16 3.54 -17.97
N ARG A 23 8.34 2.43 -17.25
CA ARG A 23 8.09 1.08 -17.79
C ARG A 23 6.61 0.85 -18.13
N ILE A 24 5.69 1.37 -17.33
CA ILE A 24 4.24 1.17 -17.49
C ILE A 24 3.66 2.12 -18.55
N THR A 25 4.05 3.39 -18.51
CA THR A 25 3.43 4.46 -19.32
C THR A 25 4.22 4.81 -20.58
N GLY A 26 5.52 4.52 -20.62
CA GLY A 26 6.42 5.00 -21.67
C GLY A 26 6.80 6.48 -21.54
N GLU A 27 6.20 7.21 -20.61
CA GLU A 27 6.41 8.64 -20.42
C GLU A 27 7.43 8.90 -19.29
N ALA A 28 8.08 10.07 -19.35
CA ALA A 28 8.85 10.53 -18.21
C ALA A 28 7.91 10.73 -17.00
N PRO A 29 8.31 10.31 -15.79
CA PRO A 29 7.52 10.53 -14.60
C PRO A 29 7.37 12.03 -14.39
N PRO A 30 6.20 12.48 -13.92
CA PRO A 30 6.00 13.89 -13.63
C PRO A 30 7.10 14.37 -12.67
N PRO A 31 7.57 15.62 -12.83
CA PRO A 31 8.58 16.17 -11.94
C PRO A 31 8.04 16.13 -10.51
N SER A 32 8.94 15.83 -9.55
CA SER A 32 8.56 15.82 -8.14
C SER A 32 7.90 17.16 -7.79
N PRO A 33 6.73 17.16 -7.13
CA PRO A 33 6.02 18.39 -6.76
C PRO A 33 6.85 19.25 -5.79
N VAL A 34 7.84 18.66 -5.13
CA VAL A 34 8.79 19.33 -4.25
C VAL A 34 10.19 18.76 -4.52
N ASP A 35 11.14 19.64 -4.78
CA ASP A 35 12.55 19.27 -4.91
C ASP A 35 13.32 19.57 -3.62
N ARG A 36 14.54 19.03 -3.54
CA ARG A 36 15.46 19.24 -2.41
C ARG A 36 15.65 20.73 -2.10
N ALA A 37 15.79 21.54 -3.14
CA ALA A 37 16.05 22.96 -3.01
C ALA A 37 14.84 23.71 -2.45
N ALA A 38 13.61 23.27 -2.75
CA ALA A 38 12.38 23.79 -2.18
C ALA A 38 12.31 23.53 -0.68
N TYR A 39 12.71 22.34 -0.22
CA TYR A 39 12.84 22.03 1.21
C TYR A 39 13.84 22.95 1.92
N THR A 40 15.04 23.11 1.36
CA THR A 40 16.06 24.01 1.91
C THR A 40 15.60 25.46 1.96
N ARG A 41 14.96 25.96 0.89
CA ARG A 41 14.42 27.32 0.85
C ARG A 41 13.28 27.55 1.83
N ALA A 42 12.45 26.53 2.07
CA ALA A 42 11.32 26.62 2.98
C ALA A 42 11.72 26.58 4.47
N GLY A 43 13.00 26.33 4.78
CA GLY A 43 13.46 26.21 6.17
C GLY A 43 12.82 25.04 6.92
N LEU A 44 12.25 24.07 6.19
CA LEU A 44 11.63 22.91 6.79
C LEU A 44 12.74 22.01 7.32
N PRO A 45 12.65 21.57 8.59
CA PRO A 45 13.61 20.60 9.10
C PRO A 45 13.52 19.35 8.23
N TRP A 46 14.67 18.93 7.68
CA TRP A 46 14.79 17.56 7.24
C TRP A 46 14.53 16.73 8.47
N PHE A 47 13.52 15.86 8.44
CA PHE A 47 13.35 14.94 9.54
C PHE A 47 14.56 14.00 9.49
N ASP A 48 15.48 14.20 10.43
CA ASP A 48 16.46 13.20 10.81
C ASP A 48 15.88 12.58 12.08
N TYR A 49 14.79 11.82 11.90
CA TYR A 49 14.21 11.04 12.99
C TYR A 49 14.77 9.63 12.88
N TYR A 50 16.00 9.49 13.35
CA TYR A 50 16.61 8.22 13.69
C TYR A 50 16.90 8.29 15.19
N ASP A 51 15.88 8.01 15.99
CA ASP A 51 16.01 7.88 17.43
C ASP A 51 15.65 6.43 17.76
N ASP A 52 16.56 5.51 17.44
CA ASP A 52 16.43 4.07 17.75
C ASP A 52 16.49 3.84 19.28
N ASP A 53 17.07 4.80 20.01
CA ASP A 53 17.16 4.82 21.46
C ASP A 53 16.04 5.66 22.11
N ALA A 54 15.11 6.24 21.34
CA ALA A 54 14.01 7.02 21.89
C ALA A 54 13.09 6.12 22.71
N GLN A 55 12.70 6.61 23.88
CA GLN A 55 11.65 6.00 24.66
C GLN A 55 10.34 6.01 23.85
N ASP A 56 9.64 4.88 23.82
CA ASP A 56 8.32 4.77 23.21
C ASP A 56 7.38 5.88 23.71
N LEU A 57 6.58 6.40 22.78
CA LEU A 57 5.52 7.33 23.13
C LEU A 57 4.47 6.64 23.99
N ALA A 58 4.00 7.35 25.02
CA ALA A 58 2.90 6.86 25.85
C ALA A 58 1.65 6.59 24.96
N PRO A 59 0.97 5.45 25.16
CA PRO A 59 -0.20 5.10 24.38
C PRO A 59 -1.30 6.16 24.53
N THR A 60 -1.98 6.47 23.42
CA THR A 60 -3.10 7.40 23.43
C THR A 60 -4.40 6.70 23.87
N VAL A 61 -5.15 7.34 24.78
CA VAL A 61 -6.47 6.87 25.21
C VAL A 61 -7.46 6.72 24.04
N THR A 62 -7.29 7.50 22.97
CA THR A 62 -8.15 7.46 21.79
C THR A 62 -8.05 6.13 21.04
N LEU A 63 -6.89 5.47 21.10
CA LEU A 63 -6.63 4.22 20.38
C LEU A 63 -6.65 3.00 21.30
N GLU A 64 -7.07 3.14 22.56
CA GLU A 64 -7.12 2.05 23.54
C GLU A 64 -8.00 0.88 23.08
N GLY A 65 -9.04 1.15 22.28
CA GLY A 65 -9.91 0.12 21.70
C GLY A 65 -9.36 -0.56 20.43
N VAL A 66 -8.21 -0.11 19.90
CA VAL A 66 -7.61 -0.69 18.70
C VAL A 66 -6.89 -1.97 19.07
N LYS A 67 -7.37 -3.09 18.54
CA LYS A 67 -6.70 -4.38 18.71
C LYS A 67 -5.50 -4.49 17.77
N PRO A 68 -4.36 -5.00 18.23
CA PRO A 68 -3.23 -5.27 17.35
C PRO A 68 -3.62 -6.32 16.31
N VAL A 69 -3.00 -6.25 15.14
CA VAL A 69 -3.26 -7.20 14.04
C VAL A 69 -2.92 -8.64 14.44
N GLY A 70 -1.97 -8.84 15.37
CA GLY A 70 -1.63 -10.15 15.94
C GLY A 70 -2.81 -10.86 16.60
N ASP A 71 -3.75 -10.12 17.20
CA ASP A 71 -4.99 -10.69 17.77
C ASP A 71 -5.89 -11.32 16.70
N TRP A 72 -5.80 -10.88 15.44
CA TRP A 72 -6.65 -11.34 14.34
C TRP A 72 -5.94 -12.30 13.39
N LEU A 73 -4.65 -12.06 13.14
CA LEU A 73 -3.83 -12.83 12.19
C LEU A 73 -2.87 -13.82 12.86
N GLY A 74 -2.75 -13.79 14.19
CA GLY A 74 -1.73 -14.52 14.95
C GLY A 74 -0.43 -13.72 15.07
N ASP A 75 0.36 -14.01 16.11
CA ASP A 75 1.72 -13.46 16.31
C ASP A 75 2.75 -14.19 15.43
N ASP A 76 2.32 -14.62 14.25
CA ASP A 76 3.13 -15.43 13.34
C ASP A 76 4.21 -14.54 12.72
N HIS A 77 5.28 -14.35 13.48
CA HIS A 77 6.56 -13.78 13.05
C HIS A 77 7.33 -14.75 12.15
N GLU A 78 6.75 -15.92 11.85
CA GLU A 78 7.34 -16.86 10.91
C GLU A 78 7.47 -16.18 9.55
N PRO A 79 8.68 -16.16 8.96
CA PRO A 79 8.88 -15.59 7.64
C PRO A 79 7.87 -16.20 6.67
N TRP A 80 7.20 -15.35 5.90
CA TRP A 80 6.26 -15.77 4.88
C TRP A 80 6.87 -16.90 4.03
N GLN A 81 6.20 -18.05 4.01
CA GLN A 81 6.58 -19.16 3.15
C GLN A 81 5.69 -19.18 1.89
N PRO A 82 6.27 -19.44 0.70
CA PRO A 82 5.49 -19.57 -0.51
C PRO A 82 4.50 -20.75 -0.36
N PRO A 83 3.23 -20.57 -0.77
CA PRO A 83 2.22 -21.62 -0.63
C PRO A 83 2.61 -22.85 -1.46
N ALA A 84 2.46 -24.03 -0.88
CA ALA A 84 2.63 -25.28 -1.58
C ALA A 84 1.58 -25.42 -2.70
N GLY A 85 1.87 -26.20 -3.74
CA GLY A 85 1.01 -26.29 -4.93
C GLY A 85 -0.46 -26.66 -4.63
N HIS A 86 -0.72 -27.39 -3.55
CA HIS A 86 -2.07 -27.76 -3.13
C HIS A 86 -2.86 -26.61 -2.46
N GLN A 87 -2.18 -25.54 -2.02
CA GLN A 87 -2.79 -24.34 -1.43
C GLN A 87 -3.14 -23.30 -2.51
N VAL A 88 -2.73 -23.52 -3.77
CA VAL A 88 -2.97 -22.60 -4.89
C VAL A 88 -4.13 -23.10 -5.74
N HIS A 89 -5.32 -22.52 -5.57
CA HIS A 89 -6.43 -22.71 -6.49
C HIS A 89 -6.30 -21.74 -7.67
N LYS A 90 -5.96 -22.26 -8.85
CA LYS A 90 -5.99 -21.49 -10.10
C LYS A 90 -7.43 -21.23 -10.48
N LEU A 91 -7.85 -19.96 -10.45
CA LEU A 91 -9.11 -19.56 -11.06
C LEU A 91 -8.92 -19.62 -12.58
N GLY A 92 -9.55 -20.60 -13.22
CA GLY A 92 -9.55 -20.71 -14.69
C GLY A 92 -10.45 -19.65 -15.32
N ASP A 93 -10.19 -19.32 -16.59
CA ASP A 93 -11.14 -18.55 -17.38
C ASP A 93 -12.45 -19.35 -17.49
N ALA A 94 -13.59 -18.66 -17.32
CA ALA A 94 -14.89 -19.28 -17.57
C ALA A 94 -14.92 -19.77 -19.03
N PRO A 95 -15.36 -21.01 -19.31
CA PRO A 95 -15.55 -21.46 -20.68
C PRO A 95 -16.77 -20.74 -21.27
N GLY A 96 -16.53 -19.63 -21.96
CA GLY A 96 -17.51 -18.92 -22.78
C GLY A 96 -17.11 -19.04 -24.25
N ALA A 97 -17.97 -19.66 -25.06
CA ALA A 97 -17.75 -19.82 -26.50
C ALA A 97 -17.60 -18.45 -27.19
N PRO A 98 -16.72 -18.32 -28.21
CA PRO A 98 -16.62 -17.09 -28.99
C PRO A 98 -17.93 -16.85 -29.75
N VAL A 99 -18.43 -15.62 -29.66
CA VAL A 99 -19.50 -15.08 -30.54
C VAL A 99 -18.94 -14.72 -31.90
#